data_AF-A0A355YBT5-F1
#
_entry.id   AF-A0A355YBT5-F1
#
_cell.length_a   1.000
_cell.length_b   1.000
_cell.length_c   1.000
_cell.angle_alpha   90.00
_cell.angle_beta   90.00
_cell.angle_gamma   90.00
#
_symmetry.space_group_name_H-M   'P 1'
#
loop_
_entity.id
_entity.type
_entity.pdbx_description
1 polymer ?
#
loop_
_entity_poly.entity_id
_entity_poly.type
_entity_poly.pdbx_seq_one_letter_code
_entity_poly.pdbx_strand_id
1 'polypeptide(L)' 'LRARPAGRVWRLRQPLQAESATAVRGLIAAGGHWRGLVPAAVAGYIAAHRLYGCAAA' A
#
# COMPACT_ATOMS: atom_id res chain seq x y z
N LEU A 1 20.87 14.75 -11.00
CA LEU A 1 21.10 13.29 -10.82
C LEU A 1 22.10 12.65 -11.81
N ARG A 2 22.41 13.28 -12.96
CA ARG A 2 23.34 12.71 -13.97
C ARG A 2 24.85 12.94 -13.73
N ALA A 3 25.24 13.76 -12.76
CA ALA A 3 26.63 14.22 -12.59
C ALA A 3 27.47 13.43 -11.57
N ARG A 4 26.94 12.33 -10.98
CA ARG A 4 27.67 11.52 -9.99
C ARG A 4 27.82 10.09 -10.52
N PRO A 5 28.98 9.43 -10.36
CA PRO A 5 29.13 8.03 -10.75
C PRO A 5 28.08 7.17 -10.02
N ALA A 6 27.43 6.28 -10.77
CA ALA A 6 26.51 5.29 -10.24
C ALA A 6 27.25 4.29 -9.31
N GLY A 7 26.51 3.48 -8.55
CA GLY A 7 27.09 2.39 -7.75
C GLY A 7 27.24 2.66 -6.25
N ARG A 8 26.76 3.80 -5.75
CA ARG A 8 26.64 4.05 -4.31
C ARG A 8 25.18 3.94 -3.87
N VAL A 9 24.96 3.29 -2.73
CA VAL A 9 23.63 3.18 -2.11
C VAL A 9 23.45 4.33 -1.13
N TRP A 10 22.36 5.07 -1.27
CA TRP A 10 21.96 6.08 -0.30
C TRP A 10 20.91 5.51 0.64
N ARG A 11 21.27 5.32 1.92
CA ARG A 11 20.33 4.85 2.94
C ARG A 11 19.44 6.01 3.39
N LEU A 12 18.24 6.10 2.80
CA LEU A 12 17.25 7.10 3.15
C LEU A 12 16.80 6.94 4.62
N ARG A 13 16.72 8.07 5.34
CA ARG A 13 16.11 8.14 6.67
C ARG A 13 14.68 8.63 6.55
N GLN A 14 13.80 7.77 6.04
CA GLN A 14 12.37 8.04 5.98
C GLN A 14 11.67 7.51 7.24
N PRO A 15 10.61 8.18 7.72
CA PRO A 15 9.72 7.62 8.74
C PRO A 15 9.19 6.26 8.32
N LEU A 16 9.05 5.36 9.30
CA LEU A 16 8.47 4.05 9.06
C LEU A 16 6.94 4.20 8.94
N GLN A 17 6.36 3.58 7.92
CA GLN A 17 4.92 3.34 7.89
C GLN A 17 4.62 2.09 8.73
N ALA A 18 3.57 2.14 9.55
CA ALA A 18 3.23 1.04 10.45
C ALA A 18 2.65 -0.15 9.67
N GLU A 19 2.04 0.13 8.52
CA GLU A 19 1.31 -0.82 7.71
C GLU A 19 2.21 -1.50 6.68
N SER A 20 1.97 -2.80 6.50
CA SER A 20 2.53 -3.55 5.37
C SER A 20 1.43 -3.92 4.39
N ALA A 21 1.79 -4.06 3.11
CA ALA A 21 0.83 -4.50 2.09
C ALA A 21 0.21 -5.87 2.43
N THR A 22 0.95 -6.75 3.10
CA THR A 22 0.44 -8.04 3.58
C THR A 22 -0.63 -7.87 4.65
N ALA A 23 -0.40 -6.99 5.63
CA ALA A 23 -1.39 -6.68 6.65
C ALA A 23 -2.67 -6.06 6.05
N VAL A 24 -2.51 -5.11 5.11
CA VAL A 24 -3.64 -4.49 4.41
C VAL A 24 -4.46 -5.53 3.63
N ARG A 25 -3.81 -6.42 2.87
CA ARG A 25 -4.52 -7.50 2.15
C ARG A 25 -5.27 -8.45 3.09
N GLY A 26 -4.69 -8.78 4.23
CA GLY A 26 -5.36 -9.59 5.27
C GLY A 26 -6.62 -8.91 5.80
N LEU A 27 -6.55 -7.60 6.08
CA LEU A 27 -7.71 -6.81 6.50
C LEU A 27 -8.78 -6.71 5.42
N ILE A 28 -8.40 -6.60 4.14
CA ILE A 28 -9.37 -6.59 3.03
C ILE A 28 -10.14 -7.92 2.98
N ALA A 29 -9.41 -9.04 3.00
CA ALA A 29 -10.01 -10.37 2.95
C ALA A 29 -10.91 -10.65 4.16
N ALA A 30 -10.55 -10.12 5.34
CA ALA A 30 -11.33 -10.24 6.56
C ALA A 30 -12.52 -9.27 6.65
N GLY A 31 -12.72 -8.37 5.68
CA GLY A 31 -13.75 -7.34 5.73
C GLY A 31 -13.52 -6.25 6.79
N GLY A 32 -12.27 -6.07 7.24
CA GLY A 32 -11.90 -5.12 8.29
C GLY A 32 -11.78 -3.66 7.82
N HIS A 33 -11.32 -2.80 8.72
CA HIS A 33 -11.17 -1.35 8.47
C HIS A 33 -9.85 -1.00 7.75
N TRP A 34 -9.78 -1.26 6.45
CA TRP A 34 -8.55 -1.04 5.64
C TRP A 34 -8.57 0.25 4.80
N ARG A 35 -9.74 0.88 4.60
CA ARG A 35 -9.91 2.03 3.68
C ARG A 35 -9.07 3.25 4.05
N GLY A 36 -8.75 3.45 5.34
CA GLY A 36 -7.88 4.53 5.81
C GLY A 36 -6.38 4.26 5.63
N LEU A 37 -6.00 3.03 5.29
CA LEU A 37 -4.60 2.62 5.13
C LEU A 37 -4.10 2.80 3.70
N VAL A 38 -4.98 3.20 2.78
CA VAL A 38 -4.67 3.44 1.38
C VAL A 38 -5.33 4.74 0.92
N PRO A 39 -4.80 5.42 -0.12
CA PRO A 39 -5.47 6.57 -0.70
C PRO A 39 -6.90 6.22 -1.16
N ALA A 40 -7.84 7.15 -1.02
CA ALA A 40 -9.26 6.91 -1.29
C ALA A 40 -9.52 6.39 -2.72
N ALA A 41 -8.81 6.91 -3.73
CA ALA A 41 -8.92 6.43 -5.10
C ALA A 41 -8.52 4.95 -5.25
N VAL A 42 -7.49 4.50 -4.51
CA VAL A 42 -7.05 3.10 -4.48
C VAL A 42 -8.10 2.24 -3.78
N ALA A 43 -8.73 2.72 -2.70
CA ALA A 43 -9.83 2.01 -2.05
C ALA A 43 -11.03 1.81 -2.99
N GLY A 44 -11.38 2.84 -3.76
CA GLY A 44 -12.41 2.75 -4.81
C GLY A 44 -12.06 1.70 -5.87
N TYR A 45 -10.80 1.70 -6.33
CA TYR A 45 -10.32 0.73 -7.31
C TYR A 45 -10.39 -0.72 -6.80
N ILE A 46 -9.94 -0.96 -5.57
CA ILE A 46 -9.99 -2.29 -4.92
C ILE A 46 -11.43 -2.79 -4.83
N ALA A 47 -12.36 -1.93 -4.41
CA ALA A 47 -13.77 -2.29 -4.28
C ALA A 47 -14.41 -2.58 -5.65
N ALA A 48 -14.18 -1.73 -6.65
CA ALA A 48 -14.74 -1.89 -8.00
C ALA A 48 -14.27 -3.19 -8.68
N HIS A 49 -13.02 -3.60 -8.43
CA HIS A 49 -12.42 -4.80 -9.05
C HIS A 49 -12.40 -6.01 -8.11
N ARG A 50 -13.01 -5.91 -6.92
CA ARG A 50 -13.08 -7.00 -5.92
C ARG A 50 -11.72 -7.62 -5.58
N LEU A 51 -10.68 -6.78 -5.53
CA LEU A 51 -9.32 -7.25 -5.29
C LEU A 51 -9.17 -7.81 -3.88
N TYR A 52 -8.29 -8.81 -3.75
CA TYR A 52 -7.89 -9.39 -2.46
C TYR A 52 -9.07 -9.98 -1.64
N GLY A 53 -10.14 -10.41 -2.32
CA GLY A 53 -11.32 -10.96 -1.64
C GLY A 53 -12.25 -9.90 -1.07
N CYS A 54 -12.10 -8.62 -1.45
CA CYS A 54 -13.07 -7.58 -1.11
C CYS A 54 -14.45 -8.00 -1.62
N ALA A 55 -15.35 -8.32 -0.69
CA ALA A 55 -16.76 -8.50 -1.02
C ALA A 55 -17.33 -7.17 -1.54
N ALA A 56 -18.25 -7.27 -2.51
CA ALA A 56 -19.08 -6.12 -2.85
C ALA A 56 -19.91 -5.77 -1.61
N ALA A 57 -19.91 -4.50 -1.24
CA ALA A 57 -20.75 -3.97 -0.15
C ALA A 57 -22.23 -4.17 -0.48
#